data_AF-A0A925ITV7-F1
#
_entry.id   AF-A0A925ITV7-F1
#
_cell.length_a   1.000
_cell.length_b   1.000
_cell.length_c   1.000
_cell.angle_alpha   90.00
_cell.angle_beta   90.00
_cell.angle_gamma   90.00
#
_symmetry.space_group_name_H-M   'P 1'
#
loop_
_entity.id
_entity.type
_entity.pdbx_description
1 polymer ?
#
loop_
_entity_poly.entity_id
_entity_poly.type
_entity_poly.pdbx_seq_one_letter_code
_entity_poly.pdbx_strand_id
1 'polypeptide(L)'
;MRSNKIILTMLVAFFVTQFELSAKKPDKIDGTPTVAGITGWRAACLRPTKQIDMQVNNVRARLLTGGDVWSVAAYIVPKPAPGQLPVSALYAGGVWIGGVDRAGNVKLSAVTYRDLGFDFFSGPLDINGTTELEDCQDWDRFFTVKGVSVINHYNRVIKFKETGVPIDCDSIPDDVRYWPGQGNPYWREKFNFNLPDQPLGAYWDDDGDNVYDPCNGDFPLIDIRGCEPDNIGEAKELIPDEMVFWIYNDYGGAQTLSGQHALDLLVIVQ
;
A
#
# COMPACT_ATOMS: atom_id res chain seq x y z
N MET A 1 -21.42 73.21 44.47
CA MET A 1 -22.53 72.61 45.24
C MET A 1 -23.14 71.47 44.45
N ARG A 2 -23.21 70.29 45.07
CA ARG A 2 -23.96 69.05 44.71
C ARG A 2 -23.61 68.35 43.39
N SER A 3 -23.53 67.03 43.31
CA SER A 3 -23.41 65.92 44.27
C SER A 3 -23.17 64.65 43.45
N ASN A 4 -22.44 63.71 44.04
CA ASN A 4 -22.00 62.43 43.51
C ASN A 4 -23.09 61.36 43.29
N LYS A 5 -22.63 60.28 42.61
CA LYS A 5 -23.04 58.86 42.57
C LYS A 5 -24.00 58.51 41.42
N ILE A 6 -23.74 57.49 40.58
CA ILE A 6 -23.91 56.06 40.90
C ILE A 6 -23.45 55.15 39.70
N ILE A 7 -22.61 54.14 40.02
CA ILE A 7 -22.59 52.71 39.59
C ILE A 7 -22.17 52.28 38.15
N LEU A 8 -20.95 51.72 38.09
CA LEU A 8 -20.56 50.35 37.70
C LEU A 8 -21.29 49.64 36.53
N THR A 9 -20.59 49.40 35.41
CA THR A 9 -20.60 48.07 34.75
C THR A 9 -19.33 47.88 33.90
N MET A 10 -18.40 47.05 34.37
CA MET A 10 -17.29 46.53 33.55
C MET A 10 -17.85 45.37 32.72
N LEU A 11 -18.00 45.57 31.41
CA LEU A 11 -18.34 44.50 30.47
C LEU A 11 -17.06 44.11 29.74
N VAL A 12 -16.37 43.11 30.28
CA VAL A 12 -15.24 42.44 29.63
C VAL A 12 -15.82 41.60 28.50
N ALA A 13 -15.75 42.10 27.27
CA ALA A 13 -16.03 41.31 26.08
C ALA A 13 -14.80 40.44 25.77
N PHE A 14 -14.85 39.19 26.23
CA PHE A 14 -13.87 38.17 25.87
C PHE A 14 -14.16 37.74 24.42
N PHE A 15 -13.49 38.38 23.45
CA PHE A 15 -13.51 37.94 22.05
C PHE A 15 -12.72 36.63 21.93
N VAL A 16 -13.42 35.50 22.01
CA VAL A 16 -12.87 34.21 21.58
C VAL A 16 -12.88 34.23 20.05
N THR A 17 -11.76 34.56 19.44
CA THR A 17 -11.56 34.34 18.00
C THR A 17 -11.48 32.84 17.78
N GLN A 18 -12.57 32.24 17.29
CA GLN A 18 -12.51 30.89 16.76
C GLN A 18 -11.69 30.92 15.48
N PHE A 19 -10.45 30.43 15.55
CA PHE A 19 -9.68 30.09 14.37
C PHE A 19 -10.29 28.83 13.78
N GLU A 20 -11.17 28.99 12.80
CA GLU A 20 -11.50 27.90 11.90
C GLU A 20 -10.26 27.62 11.04
N LEU A 21 -9.53 26.55 11.38
CA LEU A 21 -8.50 26.01 10.52
C LEU A 21 -9.19 25.31 9.34
N SER A 22 -9.59 26.11 8.34
CA SER A 22 -10.10 25.56 7.08
C SER A 22 -8.91 25.28 6.17
N ALA A 23 -8.64 23.99 5.91
CA ALA A 23 -7.72 23.61 4.84
C ALA A 23 -8.31 24.08 3.51
N LYS A 24 -7.59 24.93 2.77
CA LYS A 24 -8.00 25.39 1.43
C LYS A 24 -8.18 24.16 0.55
N LYS A 25 -9.44 23.86 0.17
CA LYS A 25 -9.74 22.86 -0.86
C LYS A 25 -9.04 23.30 -2.16
N PRO A 26 -8.45 22.40 -2.95
CA PRO A 26 -7.89 22.76 -4.25
C PRO A 26 -8.97 23.46 -5.08
N ASP A 27 -8.58 24.53 -5.77
CA ASP A 27 -9.48 25.28 -6.64
C ASP A 27 -10.03 24.33 -7.71
N LYS A 28 -11.35 24.28 -7.90
CA LYS A 28 -11.98 23.47 -8.94
C LYS A 28 -11.52 23.99 -10.30
N ILE A 29 -10.71 23.21 -11.00
CA ILE A 29 -10.42 23.46 -12.41
C ILE A 29 -11.62 22.94 -13.20
N ASP A 30 -12.52 23.84 -13.58
CA ASP A 30 -13.57 23.54 -14.55
C ASP A 30 -12.94 23.37 -15.93
N GLY A 31 -12.66 22.12 -16.27
CA GLY A 31 -12.15 21.74 -17.58
C GLY A 31 -11.95 20.24 -17.61
N THR A 32 -12.95 19.51 -18.10
CA THR A 32 -12.79 18.08 -18.43
C THR A 32 -11.78 18.01 -19.58
N PRO A 33 -10.58 17.43 -19.42
CA PRO A 33 -9.71 17.20 -20.56
C PRO A 33 -10.41 16.17 -21.44
N THR A 34 -10.65 16.52 -22.69
CA THR A 34 -11.13 15.56 -23.68
C THR A 34 -10.04 14.51 -23.85
N VAL A 35 -10.33 13.28 -23.45
CA VAL A 35 -9.42 12.14 -23.58
C VAL A 35 -9.20 11.89 -25.06
N ALA A 36 -8.02 12.24 -25.57
CA ALA A 36 -7.54 11.71 -26.83
C ALA A 36 -7.41 10.19 -26.65
N GLY A 37 -8.26 9.44 -27.34
CA GLY A 37 -8.29 7.99 -27.27
C GLY A 37 -6.94 7.42 -27.71
N ILE A 38 -6.29 6.70 -26.80
CA ILE A 38 -5.12 5.89 -27.13
C ILE A 38 -5.64 4.74 -27.99
N THR A 39 -5.34 4.79 -29.29
CA THR A 39 -5.54 3.69 -30.23
C THR A 39 -4.44 2.66 -30.01
N GLY A 40 -4.51 1.92 -28.91
CA GLY A 40 -3.79 0.68 -28.68
C GLY A 40 -4.81 -0.43 -28.54
N TRP A 41 -4.58 -1.59 -29.18
CA TRP A 41 -5.50 -2.74 -29.14
C TRP A 41 -5.57 -3.43 -27.75
N ARG A 42 -5.03 -2.80 -26.70
CA ARG A 42 -5.07 -3.23 -25.30
C ARG A 42 -6.08 -2.39 -24.55
N ALA A 43 -6.99 -3.02 -23.82
CA ALA A 43 -7.94 -2.31 -22.98
C ALA A 43 -7.19 -1.64 -21.81
N ALA A 44 -7.45 -0.35 -21.60
CA ALA A 44 -6.88 0.39 -20.48
C ALA A 44 -7.40 -0.16 -19.14
N CYS A 45 -6.54 -0.15 -18.13
CA CYS A 45 -6.87 -0.59 -16.79
C CYS A 45 -8.00 0.27 -16.18
N LEU A 46 -8.82 -0.39 -15.37
CA LEU A 46 -9.87 0.29 -14.62
C LEU A 46 -9.28 0.90 -13.34
N ARG A 47 -10.02 1.86 -12.79
CA ARG A 47 -9.72 2.44 -11.50
C ARG A 47 -9.66 1.34 -10.42
N PRO A 48 -8.58 1.24 -9.63
CA PRO A 48 -8.47 0.32 -8.50
C PRO A 48 -9.60 0.51 -7.49
N THR A 49 -10.14 -0.59 -6.96
CA THR A 49 -11.29 -0.55 -6.05
C THR A 49 -11.09 -1.29 -4.74
N LYS A 50 -10.04 -2.11 -4.60
CA LYS A 50 -9.88 -2.89 -3.38
C LYS A 50 -9.45 -2.04 -2.20
N GLN A 51 -9.96 -2.45 -1.05
CA GLN A 51 -9.59 -1.95 0.25
C GLN A 51 -9.49 -3.09 1.25
N ILE A 52 -8.62 -2.94 2.25
CA ILE A 52 -8.53 -3.81 3.43
C ILE A 52 -8.39 -2.94 4.68
N ASP A 53 -8.89 -3.40 5.82
CA ASP A 53 -8.64 -2.76 7.11
C ASP A 53 -7.59 -3.56 7.88
N MET A 54 -6.35 -3.08 7.88
CA MET A 54 -5.27 -3.62 8.70
C MET A 54 -5.55 -3.29 10.17
N GLN A 55 -5.46 -4.30 11.04
CA GLN A 55 -5.81 -4.18 12.45
C GLN A 55 -4.80 -4.89 13.35
N VAL A 56 -3.64 -4.28 13.48
CA VAL A 56 -2.46 -4.85 14.15
C VAL A 56 -1.94 -3.84 15.16
N ASN A 57 -1.42 -4.31 16.29
CA ASN A 57 -0.76 -3.47 17.30
C ASN A 57 -1.46 -2.14 17.61
N ASN A 58 -2.62 -2.17 18.28
CA ASN A 58 -3.36 -0.96 18.67
C ASN A 58 -3.58 0.10 17.56
N VAL A 59 -3.41 -0.27 16.29
CA VAL A 59 -3.59 0.55 15.10
C VAL A 59 -4.69 -0.10 14.27
N ARG A 60 -5.54 0.74 13.69
CA ARG A 60 -6.42 0.33 12.59
C ARG A 60 -6.21 1.28 11.42
N ALA A 61 -5.78 0.75 10.28
CA ALA A 61 -5.56 1.54 9.07
C ALA A 61 -6.33 0.91 7.91
N ARG A 62 -7.11 1.72 7.18
CA ARG A 62 -7.60 1.30 5.86
C ARG A 62 -6.45 1.41 4.87
N LEU A 63 -6.31 0.41 4.01
CA LEU A 63 -5.39 0.41 2.88
C LEU A 63 -6.22 0.28 1.60
N LEU A 64 -5.75 0.91 0.53
CA LEU A 64 -6.40 1.02 -0.77
C LEU A 64 -5.34 0.76 -1.86
N THR A 65 -5.72 0.10 -2.93
CA THR A 65 -4.80 -0.29 -4.03
C THR A 65 -4.56 0.82 -5.04
N GLY A 66 -5.21 1.97 -4.90
CA GLY A 66 -5.21 3.07 -5.90
C GLY A 66 -4.16 4.16 -5.71
N GLY A 67 -3.10 3.91 -4.95
CA GLY A 67 -2.05 4.89 -4.60
C GLY A 67 -2.47 5.90 -3.52
N ASP A 68 -3.76 6.15 -3.34
CA ASP A 68 -4.30 6.68 -2.09
C ASP A 68 -4.31 5.54 -1.09
N VAL A 69 -3.52 5.64 -0.02
CA VAL A 69 -3.41 4.57 0.98
C VAL A 69 -4.65 4.59 1.88
N TRP A 70 -5.09 5.78 2.32
CA TRP A 70 -6.37 5.97 3.00
C TRP A 70 -6.96 7.36 2.76
N SER A 71 -8.27 7.44 2.90
CA SER A 71 -9.02 8.70 2.96
C SER A 71 -10.09 8.65 4.05
N VAL A 72 -10.64 9.81 4.42
CA VAL A 72 -11.76 9.95 5.37
C VAL A 72 -11.44 9.42 6.77
N ALA A 73 -10.30 9.84 7.33
CA ALA A 73 -9.94 9.60 8.73
C ALA A 73 -9.90 8.11 9.12
N ALA A 74 -9.26 7.29 8.28
CA ALA A 74 -9.20 5.85 8.45
C ALA A 74 -7.87 5.33 9.04
N TYR A 75 -7.06 6.20 9.66
CA TYR A 75 -5.82 5.84 10.36
C TYR A 75 -5.96 6.09 11.87
N ILE A 76 -6.35 5.04 12.60
CA ILE A 76 -6.92 5.14 13.93
C ILE A 76 -5.97 4.58 14.97
N VAL A 77 -5.57 5.45 15.91
CA VAL A 77 -4.65 5.15 17.00
C VAL A 77 -5.10 5.94 18.24
N PRO A 78 -5.37 5.28 19.39
CA PRO A 78 -5.40 3.83 19.59
C PRO A 78 -6.60 3.19 18.89
N LYS A 79 -6.52 1.88 18.66
CA LYS A 79 -7.65 1.06 18.20
C LYS A 79 -8.77 1.15 19.24
N PRO A 80 -10.01 1.50 18.86
CA PRO A 80 -11.09 1.68 19.82
C PRO A 80 -11.47 0.34 20.44
N ALA A 81 -11.75 0.35 21.74
CA ALA A 81 -12.45 -0.74 22.39
C ALA A 81 -13.87 -0.90 21.80
N PRO A 82 -14.49 -2.09 21.88
CA PRO A 82 -15.85 -2.29 21.42
C PRO A 82 -16.80 -1.23 22.01
N GLY A 83 -17.54 -0.52 21.15
CA GLY A 83 -18.48 0.54 21.54
C GLY A 83 -17.88 1.94 21.74
N GLN A 84 -16.57 2.13 21.57
CA GLN A 84 -15.94 3.45 21.60
C GLN A 84 -15.87 4.09 20.20
N LEU A 85 -15.98 5.42 20.14
CA LEU A 85 -15.77 6.15 18.90
C LEU A 85 -14.28 6.12 18.51
N PRO A 86 -13.95 5.84 17.23
CA PRO A 86 -12.58 5.90 16.77
C PRO A 86 -12.07 7.34 16.73
N VAL A 87 -10.78 7.52 17.06
CA VAL A 87 -10.06 8.78 16.82
C VAL A 87 -9.00 8.51 15.77
N SER A 88 -9.05 9.27 14.67
CA SER A 88 -8.05 9.17 13.61
C SER A 88 -6.90 10.14 13.86
N ALA A 89 -5.67 9.65 13.78
CA ALA A 89 -4.48 10.51 13.87
C ALA A 89 -4.16 11.19 12.52
N LEU A 90 -4.56 10.58 11.39
CA LEU A 90 -4.36 11.13 10.04
C LEU A 90 -5.68 11.14 9.28
N TYR A 91 -5.96 12.19 8.51
CA TYR A 91 -7.19 12.30 7.72
C TYR A 91 -7.10 11.54 6.39
N ALA A 92 -5.99 11.69 5.68
CA ALA A 92 -5.73 11.03 4.40
C ALA A 92 -4.23 10.76 4.24
N GLY A 93 -3.88 9.78 3.40
CA GLY A 93 -2.52 9.43 3.05
C GLY A 93 -2.50 8.87 1.63
N GLY A 94 -1.49 9.25 0.85
CA GLY A 94 -1.39 8.88 -0.55
C GLY A 94 -0.03 9.22 -1.13
N VAL A 95 0.34 8.55 -2.21
CA VAL A 95 1.64 8.69 -2.85
C VAL A 95 1.55 9.63 -4.04
N TRP A 96 2.43 10.63 -4.06
CA TRP A 96 2.63 11.53 -5.20
C TRP A 96 4.07 11.34 -5.67
N ILE A 97 4.24 11.10 -6.96
CA ILE A 97 5.56 10.92 -7.56
C ILE A 97 5.64 11.84 -8.77
N GLY A 98 6.73 12.58 -8.88
CA GLY A 98 6.97 13.46 -10.00
C GLY A 98 8.44 13.66 -10.28
N GLY A 99 8.72 14.09 -11.51
CA GLY A 99 10.06 14.29 -12.01
C GLY A 99 10.07 15.14 -13.26
N VAL A 100 11.27 15.41 -13.76
CA VAL A 100 11.49 16.15 -15.00
C VAL A 100 12.18 15.22 -15.98
N ASP A 101 11.65 15.09 -17.19
CA ASP A 101 12.27 14.30 -18.25
C ASP A 101 13.50 14.99 -18.86
N ARG A 102 14.21 14.31 -19.76
CA ARG A 102 15.41 14.86 -20.42
C ARG A 102 15.14 16.11 -21.27
N ALA A 103 13.90 16.33 -21.68
CA ALA A 103 13.48 17.49 -22.46
C ALA A 103 12.99 18.66 -21.57
N GLY A 104 12.96 18.48 -20.24
CA GLY A 104 12.51 19.49 -19.30
C GLY A 104 11.01 19.47 -19.01
N ASN A 105 10.26 18.46 -19.49
CA ASN A 105 8.83 18.37 -19.19
C ASN A 105 8.61 17.74 -17.81
N VAL A 106 7.63 18.28 -17.08
CA VAL A 106 7.21 17.71 -15.80
C VAL A 106 6.34 16.49 -16.06
N LYS A 107 6.68 15.40 -15.37
CA LYS A 107 5.87 14.18 -15.24
C LYS A 107 5.38 14.10 -13.80
N LEU A 108 4.10 13.78 -13.59
CA LEU A 108 3.50 13.75 -12.27
C LEU A 108 2.39 12.70 -12.24
N SER A 109 2.37 11.91 -11.18
CA SER A 109 1.26 11.02 -10.84
C SER A 109 0.91 11.23 -9.39
N ALA A 110 -0.35 11.57 -9.16
CA ALA A 110 -0.82 12.04 -7.87
C ALA A 110 -2.13 11.35 -7.48
N VAL A 111 -2.53 11.57 -6.24
CA VAL A 111 -3.83 11.15 -5.71
C VAL A 111 -4.45 12.24 -4.86
N THR A 112 -5.76 12.35 -4.91
CA THR A 112 -6.50 13.21 -3.96
C THR A 112 -7.46 12.35 -3.15
N TYR A 113 -8.63 12.86 -2.80
CA TYR A 113 -9.68 12.12 -2.08
C TYR A 113 -10.51 11.23 -3.01
N ARG A 114 -9.92 10.76 -4.11
CA ARG A 114 -10.55 9.97 -5.18
C ARG A 114 -11.65 10.68 -6.00
N ASP A 115 -12.15 11.83 -5.58
CA ASP A 115 -13.31 12.47 -6.22
C ASP A 115 -13.03 13.11 -7.59
N LEU A 116 -11.78 13.52 -7.85
CA LEU A 116 -11.43 14.34 -9.01
C LEU A 116 -10.82 13.56 -10.18
N GLY A 117 -10.34 12.34 -9.93
CA GLY A 117 -9.61 11.53 -10.89
C GLY A 117 -8.74 10.48 -10.22
N PHE A 118 -7.91 9.80 -11.01
CA PHE A 118 -6.93 8.81 -10.59
C PHE A 118 -5.80 8.74 -11.61
N ASP A 119 -4.58 8.55 -11.10
CA ASP A 119 -3.37 8.42 -11.92
C ASP A 119 -2.69 7.04 -11.74
N PHE A 120 -3.10 6.27 -10.72
CA PHE A 120 -2.57 4.94 -10.43
C PHE A 120 -3.57 3.84 -10.73
N PHE A 121 -3.04 2.68 -11.11
CA PHE A 121 -3.73 1.45 -11.50
C PHE A 121 -3.11 0.28 -10.76
N SER A 122 -3.91 -0.72 -10.36
CA SER A 122 -3.41 -1.88 -9.64
C SER A 122 -2.57 -2.74 -10.56
N GLY A 123 -1.59 -3.43 -10.00
CA GLY A 123 -0.84 -4.45 -10.72
C GLY A 123 0.50 -4.03 -11.30
N PRO A 124 1.20 -5.03 -11.87
CA PRO A 124 2.57 -4.89 -12.32
C PRO A 124 2.66 -4.18 -13.67
N LEU A 125 3.86 -3.70 -13.99
CA LEU A 125 4.27 -3.42 -15.36
C LEU A 125 5.15 -4.58 -15.85
N ASP A 126 5.00 -4.97 -17.12
CA ASP A 126 5.86 -5.96 -17.77
C ASP A 126 7.27 -5.40 -18.03
N ILE A 127 8.14 -6.23 -18.59
CA ILE A 127 9.52 -5.84 -18.93
C ILE A 127 9.60 -4.64 -19.90
N ASN A 128 8.52 -4.35 -20.62
CA ASN A 128 8.44 -3.20 -21.52
C ASN A 128 7.83 -1.96 -20.85
N GLY A 129 7.53 -2.01 -19.55
CA GLY A 129 6.88 -0.93 -18.81
C GLY A 129 5.39 -0.82 -19.10
N THR A 130 4.73 -1.87 -19.61
CA THR A 130 3.31 -1.86 -20.00
C THR A 130 2.48 -2.82 -19.18
N THR A 131 1.16 -2.63 -19.15
CA THR A 131 0.23 -3.55 -18.49
C THR A 131 -1.07 -3.65 -19.28
N GLU A 132 -1.91 -4.61 -18.94
CA GLU A 132 -3.20 -4.86 -19.59
C GLU A 132 -4.33 -4.92 -18.56
N LEU A 133 -5.58 -4.74 -19.04
CA LEU A 133 -6.76 -4.76 -18.19
C LEU A 133 -6.85 -6.02 -17.31
N GLU A 134 -6.52 -7.20 -17.86
CA GLU A 134 -6.57 -8.47 -17.14
C GLU A 134 -5.57 -8.49 -15.97
N ASP A 135 -4.32 -8.11 -16.21
CA ASP A 135 -3.29 -7.99 -15.17
C ASP A 135 -3.71 -7.02 -14.05
N CYS A 136 -4.24 -5.86 -14.43
CA CYS A 136 -4.72 -4.88 -13.46
C CYS A 136 -5.88 -5.41 -12.60
N GLN A 137 -6.80 -6.18 -13.18
CA GLN A 137 -7.90 -6.80 -12.44
C GLN A 137 -7.43 -7.94 -11.55
N ASP A 138 -6.49 -8.74 -12.05
CA ASP A 138 -5.90 -9.83 -11.31
C ASP A 138 -5.10 -9.32 -10.12
N TRP A 139 -4.43 -8.18 -10.23
CA TRP A 139 -3.63 -7.62 -9.15
C TRP A 139 -4.32 -6.54 -8.32
N ASP A 140 -5.57 -6.16 -8.62
CA ASP A 140 -6.41 -5.35 -7.71
C ASP A 140 -6.81 -6.20 -6.50
N ARG A 141 -5.86 -6.41 -5.58
CA ARG A 141 -5.99 -7.18 -4.33
C ARG A 141 -4.82 -6.92 -3.38
N PHE A 142 -4.95 -7.46 -2.16
CA PHE A 142 -3.91 -7.49 -1.14
C PHE A 142 -3.49 -8.93 -0.87
N PHE A 143 -2.22 -9.12 -0.54
CA PHE A 143 -1.66 -10.38 -0.09
C PHE A 143 -1.18 -10.19 1.35
N THR A 144 -1.87 -10.82 2.30
CA THR A 144 -1.58 -10.66 3.73
C THR A 144 -0.94 -11.93 4.27
N VAL A 145 0.17 -11.78 4.99
CA VAL A 145 0.79 -12.87 5.76
C VAL A 145 0.88 -12.50 7.23
N LYS A 146 0.60 -13.46 8.11
CA LYS A 146 0.71 -13.28 9.56
C LYS A 146 2.09 -13.69 10.04
N GLY A 147 2.68 -12.91 10.93
CA GLY A 147 3.95 -13.23 11.58
C GLY A 147 3.95 -14.59 12.26
N VAL A 148 2.84 -14.97 12.90
CA VAL A 148 2.69 -16.31 13.49
C VAL A 148 2.78 -17.43 12.44
N SER A 149 2.26 -17.23 11.23
CA SER A 149 2.37 -18.21 10.14
C SER A 149 3.82 -18.35 9.69
N VAL A 150 4.51 -17.22 9.49
CA VAL A 150 5.94 -17.18 9.13
C VAL A 150 6.81 -17.80 10.21
N ILE A 151 6.63 -17.44 11.48
CA ILE A 151 7.37 -18.01 12.63
C ILE A 151 7.13 -19.52 12.74
N ASN A 152 5.90 -19.97 12.55
CA ASN A 152 5.59 -21.39 12.53
C ASN A 152 6.33 -22.11 11.41
N HIS A 153 6.43 -21.50 10.24
CA HIS A 153 7.18 -22.06 9.12
C HIS A 153 8.70 -22.03 9.37
N TYR A 154 9.27 -20.90 9.81
CA TYR A 154 10.65 -20.78 10.29
C TYR A 154 11.05 -21.91 11.26
N ASN A 155 10.21 -22.23 12.24
CA ASN A 155 10.48 -23.32 13.18
C ASN A 155 10.55 -24.70 12.49
N ARG A 156 9.82 -24.91 11.39
CA ARG A 156 9.95 -26.12 10.56
C ARG A 156 11.27 -26.13 9.82
N VAL A 157 11.70 -25.00 9.28
CA VAL A 157 13.00 -24.85 8.60
C VAL A 157 14.15 -25.17 9.56
N ILE A 158 14.14 -24.60 10.77
CA ILE A 158 15.13 -24.91 11.79
C ILE A 158 15.11 -26.40 12.15
N LYS A 159 13.93 -27.00 12.36
CA LYS A 159 13.82 -28.43 12.64
C LYS A 159 14.38 -29.30 11.51
N PHE A 160 14.13 -28.93 10.24
CA PHE A 160 14.73 -29.61 9.09
C PHE A 160 16.25 -29.53 9.12
N LYS A 161 16.82 -28.34 9.34
CA LYS A 161 18.28 -28.15 9.45
C LYS A 161 18.91 -28.92 10.62
N GLU A 162 18.21 -29.04 11.75
CA GLU A 162 18.70 -29.74 12.95
C GLU A 162 18.56 -31.27 12.88
N THR A 163 17.48 -31.77 12.28
CA THR A 163 17.11 -33.19 12.35
C THR A 163 17.10 -33.93 11.02
N GLY A 164 17.16 -33.20 9.91
CA GLY A 164 17.03 -33.74 8.55
C GLY A 164 15.60 -34.21 8.20
N VAL A 165 14.61 -34.03 9.07
CA VAL A 165 13.21 -34.37 8.79
C VAL A 165 12.65 -33.36 7.78
N PRO A 166 12.25 -33.79 6.56
CA PRO A 166 11.79 -32.87 5.53
C PRO A 166 10.60 -32.03 5.96
N ILE A 167 10.50 -30.82 5.39
CA ILE A 167 9.35 -29.95 5.57
C ILE A 167 8.16 -30.59 4.85
N ASP A 168 7.07 -30.83 5.58
CA ASP A 168 5.80 -31.23 4.97
C ASP A 168 5.14 -30.00 4.34
N CYS A 169 5.20 -29.91 3.01
CA CYS A 169 4.64 -28.83 2.20
C CYS A 169 3.16 -28.56 2.48
N ASP A 170 2.38 -29.60 2.77
CA ASP A 170 0.95 -29.46 3.03
C ASP A 170 0.66 -28.92 4.44
N SER A 171 1.68 -28.90 5.30
CA SER A 171 1.60 -28.29 6.62
C SER A 171 1.92 -26.78 6.63
N ILE A 172 2.35 -26.22 5.50
CA ILE A 172 2.72 -24.80 5.36
C ILE A 172 1.44 -23.96 5.27
N PRO A 173 1.26 -22.92 6.10
CA PRO A 173 0.11 -22.04 6.02
C PRO A 173 -0.04 -21.39 4.64
N ASP A 174 -1.27 -21.27 4.15
CA ASP A 174 -1.61 -20.65 2.86
C ASP A 174 -1.01 -19.26 2.63
N ASP A 175 -0.94 -18.45 3.67
CA ASP A 175 -0.43 -17.08 3.60
C ASP A 175 1.10 -17.00 3.45
N VAL A 176 1.79 -18.10 3.78
CA VAL A 176 3.20 -18.33 3.47
C VAL A 176 3.31 -19.01 2.11
N ARG A 177 2.65 -20.17 1.94
CA ARG A 177 2.75 -21.02 0.73
C ARG A 177 2.49 -20.26 -0.57
N TYR A 178 1.54 -19.33 -0.57
CA TYR A 178 1.12 -18.58 -1.75
C TYR A 178 1.55 -17.11 -1.71
N TRP A 179 2.57 -16.77 -0.92
CA TRP A 179 3.16 -15.43 -0.92
C TRP A 179 3.66 -15.08 -2.34
N PRO A 180 3.43 -13.85 -2.84
CA PRO A 180 3.86 -13.42 -4.17
C PRO A 180 5.38 -13.16 -4.24
N GLY A 181 6.19 -14.06 -3.68
CA GLY A 181 7.65 -14.06 -3.85
C GLY A 181 8.02 -14.55 -5.25
N GLN A 182 9.11 -14.01 -5.79
CA GLN A 182 9.60 -14.29 -7.14
C GLN A 182 9.60 -15.79 -7.46
N GLY A 183 8.97 -16.20 -8.55
CA GLY A 183 9.03 -17.58 -9.04
C GLY A 183 8.24 -18.63 -8.24
N ASN A 184 7.39 -18.24 -7.28
CA ASN A 184 6.64 -19.18 -6.43
C ASN A 184 5.95 -20.32 -7.22
N PRO A 185 6.38 -21.59 -7.06
CA PRO A 185 5.84 -22.72 -7.83
C PRO A 185 4.40 -23.08 -7.43
N TYR A 186 3.97 -22.71 -6.23
CA TYR A 186 2.63 -23.00 -5.69
C TYR A 186 1.58 -21.95 -6.10
N TRP A 187 1.97 -20.85 -6.74
CA TRP A 187 1.08 -19.74 -7.06
C TRP A 187 -0.20 -20.16 -7.79
N ARG A 188 -0.06 -21.01 -8.81
CA ARG A 188 -1.16 -21.49 -9.67
C ARG A 188 -2.11 -22.47 -8.99
N GLU A 189 -1.77 -22.97 -7.80
CA GLU A 189 -2.68 -23.79 -6.99
C GLU A 189 -3.78 -22.93 -6.34
N LYS A 190 -3.51 -21.64 -6.09
CA LYS A 190 -4.45 -20.69 -5.47
C LYS A 190 -4.99 -19.64 -6.43
N PHE A 191 -4.16 -19.15 -7.35
CA PHE A 191 -4.50 -18.04 -8.23
C PHE A 191 -4.61 -18.51 -9.69
N ASN A 192 -5.65 -18.05 -10.39
CA ASN A 192 -5.91 -18.43 -11.79
C ASN A 192 -5.12 -17.59 -12.82
N PHE A 193 -4.17 -16.78 -12.36
CA PHE A 193 -3.34 -15.92 -13.21
C PHE A 193 -1.86 -16.17 -12.91
N ASN A 194 -0.98 -15.72 -13.78
CA ASN A 194 0.45 -16.00 -13.65
C ASN A 194 1.11 -15.01 -12.67
N LEU A 195 2.09 -15.51 -11.93
CA LEU A 195 3.01 -14.64 -11.22
C LEU A 195 4.01 -14.08 -12.24
N PRO A 196 4.18 -12.75 -12.33
CA PRO A 196 5.15 -12.15 -13.25
C PRO A 196 6.58 -12.45 -12.80
N ASP A 197 7.47 -12.53 -13.78
CA ASP A 197 8.91 -12.73 -13.57
C ASP A 197 9.58 -11.41 -13.16
N GLN A 198 9.42 -11.02 -11.89
CA GLN A 198 9.97 -9.81 -11.31
C GLN A 198 10.02 -9.90 -9.76
N PRO A 199 11.00 -9.27 -9.10
CA PRO A 199 11.15 -9.32 -7.65
C PRO A 199 9.99 -8.60 -6.94
N LEU A 200 8.94 -9.35 -6.61
CA LEU A 200 7.74 -8.87 -5.94
C LEU A 200 7.88 -8.93 -4.41
N GLY A 201 7.02 -9.67 -3.70
CA GLY A 201 7.01 -9.69 -2.24
C GLY A 201 8.34 -10.22 -1.70
N ALA A 202 9.00 -9.47 -0.81
CA ALA A 202 10.30 -9.87 -0.28
C ALA A 202 10.22 -11.16 0.56
N TYR A 203 11.31 -11.91 0.57
CA TYR A 203 11.44 -13.18 1.26
C TYR A 203 12.89 -13.47 1.65
N TRP A 204 13.08 -14.34 2.64
CA TRP A 204 14.33 -15.04 2.91
C TRP A 204 14.44 -16.21 1.95
N ASP A 205 15.57 -16.29 1.25
CA ASP A 205 15.96 -17.38 0.36
C ASP A 205 16.97 -18.29 1.09
N ASP A 206 16.53 -19.49 1.47
CA ASP A 206 17.32 -20.39 2.31
C ASP A 206 18.37 -21.19 1.54
N ASP A 207 18.13 -21.48 0.26
CA ASP A 207 19.00 -22.29 -0.59
C ASP A 207 19.78 -21.48 -1.64
N GLY A 208 19.44 -20.20 -1.81
CA GLY A 208 20.16 -19.21 -2.61
C GLY A 208 19.85 -19.28 -4.10
N ASP A 209 18.74 -19.90 -4.51
CA ASP A 209 18.38 -20.08 -5.91
C ASP A 209 17.62 -18.89 -6.53
N ASN A 210 17.25 -17.90 -5.72
CA ASN A 210 16.46 -16.71 -6.07
C ASN A 210 15.02 -17.02 -6.52
N VAL A 211 14.46 -18.14 -6.10
CA VAL A 211 13.07 -18.55 -6.31
C VAL A 211 12.42 -18.79 -4.96
N TYR A 212 11.30 -18.13 -4.70
CA TYR A 212 10.54 -18.33 -3.47
C TYR A 212 9.92 -19.74 -3.42
N ASP A 213 10.56 -20.67 -2.73
CA ASP A 213 10.06 -22.02 -2.47
C ASP A 213 9.97 -22.30 -0.95
N PRO A 214 8.78 -22.16 -0.34
CA PRO A 214 8.61 -22.42 1.07
C PRO A 214 8.83 -23.90 1.45
N CYS A 215 8.82 -24.84 0.51
CA CYS A 215 9.20 -26.21 0.82
C CYS A 215 10.71 -26.41 0.93
N ASN A 216 11.51 -25.51 0.34
CA ASN A 216 12.97 -25.50 0.46
C ASN A 216 13.49 -24.62 1.60
N GLY A 217 12.59 -23.91 2.29
CA GLY A 217 12.91 -23.20 3.53
C GLY A 217 12.63 -21.70 3.48
N ASP A 218 12.09 -21.20 2.39
CA ASP A 218 11.88 -19.78 2.19
C ASP A 218 10.67 -19.24 2.93
N PHE A 219 10.78 -18.00 3.40
CA PHE A 219 9.67 -17.36 4.10
C PHE A 219 9.61 -15.84 3.91
N PRO A 220 8.40 -15.25 3.95
CA PRO A 220 8.24 -13.80 3.80
C PRO A 220 8.90 -13.05 4.95
N LEU A 221 9.55 -11.94 4.64
CA LEU A 221 10.10 -10.98 5.61
C LEU A 221 9.95 -9.56 5.08
N ILE A 222 10.10 -8.56 5.96
CA ILE A 222 10.13 -7.16 5.53
C ILE A 222 11.51 -6.81 4.98
N ASP A 223 11.55 -6.27 3.75
CA ASP A 223 12.78 -5.72 3.18
C ASP A 223 12.98 -4.27 3.64
N ILE A 224 14.10 -4.03 4.33
CA ILE A 224 14.54 -2.71 4.75
C ILE A 224 15.90 -2.47 4.12
N ARG A 225 15.94 -1.55 3.15
CA ARG A 225 17.17 -1.21 2.41
C ARG A 225 18.34 -0.92 3.35
N GLY A 226 19.43 -1.67 3.19
CA GLY A 226 20.64 -1.57 4.01
C GLY A 226 20.54 -2.28 5.37
N CYS A 227 19.52 -3.12 5.57
CA CYS A 227 19.34 -3.97 6.74
C CYS A 227 18.99 -5.41 6.32
N GLU A 228 19.54 -5.86 5.19
CA GLU A 228 19.36 -7.22 4.69
C GLU A 228 20.02 -8.23 5.66
N PRO A 229 19.37 -9.37 5.96
CA PRO A 229 19.89 -10.34 6.92
C PRO A 229 21.01 -11.17 6.30
N ASP A 230 22.11 -11.39 7.03
CA ASP A 230 23.22 -12.24 6.58
C ASP A 230 22.98 -13.73 6.86
N ASN A 231 22.03 -14.04 7.75
CA ASN A 231 21.72 -15.40 8.16
C ASN A 231 20.25 -15.54 8.59
N ILE A 232 19.77 -16.78 8.64
CA ILE A 232 18.38 -17.11 9.01
C ILE A 232 17.98 -16.58 10.39
N GLY A 233 18.94 -16.46 11.33
CA GLY A 233 18.69 -15.91 12.66
C GLY A 233 18.36 -14.41 12.61
N GLU A 234 19.07 -13.65 11.78
CA GLU A 234 18.77 -12.24 11.51
C GLU A 234 17.49 -12.07 10.69
N ALA A 235 17.25 -12.96 9.71
CA ALA A 235 16.03 -12.95 8.91
C ALA A 235 14.77 -13.10 9.77
N LYS A 236 14.86 -13.86 10.87
CA LYS A 236 13.78 -13.98 11.85
C LYS A 236 13.38 -12.65 12.49
N GLU A 237 14.34 -11.76 12.73
CA GLU A 237 14.09 -10.44 13.34
C GLU A 237 13.35 -9.48 12.38
N LEU A 238 13.33 -9.80 11.09
CA LEU A 238 12.59 -9.08 10.05
C LEU A 238 11.19 -9.68 9.77
N ILE A 239 10.70 -10.56 10.65
CA ILE A 239 9.33 -11.08 10.55
C ILE A 239 8.37 -10.15 11.32
N PRO A 240 7.50 -9.38 10.64
CA PRO A 240 6.51 -8.55 11.33
C PRO A 240 5.33 -9.39 11.86
N ASP A 241 4.52 -8.83 12.77
CA ASP A 241 3.29 -9.48 13.25
C ASP A 241 2.27 -9.75 12.13
N GLU A 242 2.26 -8.89 11.11
CA GLU A 242 1.46 -8.98 9.90
C GLU A 242 2.15 -8.14 8.82
N MET A 243 2.07 -8.61 7.58
CA MET A 243 2.58 -7.90 6.42
C MET A 243 1.50 -7.89 5.34
N VAL A 244 1.32 -6.76 4.68
CA VAL A 244 0.31 -6.59 3.64
C VAL A 244 1.00 -6.10 2.38
N PHE A 245 1.06 -6.97 1.39
CA PHE A 245 1.67 -6.67 0.11
C PHE A 245 0.62 -6.31 -0.94
N TRP A 246 0.89 -5.25 -1.71
CA TRP A 246 0.17 -4.92 -2.93
C TRP A 246 1.04 -4.04 -3.84
N ILE A 247 0.67 -3.99 -5.11
CA ILE A 247 1.41 -3.23 -6.12
C ILE A 247 0.46 -2.40 -6.96
N TYR A 248 0.94 -1.24 -7.41
CA TYR A 248 0.24 -0.37 -8.34
C TYR A 248 1.24 0.38 -9.22
N ASN A 249 0.80 0.80 -10.39
CA ASN A 249 1.60 1.49 -11.38
C ASN A 249 0.90 2.77 -11.86
N ASP A 250 1.62 3.63 -12.55
CA ASP A 250 1.08 4.87 -13.13
C ASP A 250 0.86 4.79 -14.66
N TYR A 251 1.06 3.60 -15.25
CA TYR A 251 1.01 3.37 -16.71
C TYR A 251 -0.04 2.31 -17.14
N GLY A 252 -1.15 2.21 -16.41
CA GLY A 252 -2.28 1.33 -16.78
C GLY A 252 -3.28 1.96 -17.75
N GLY A 253 -3.20 3.27 -17.99
CA GLY A 253 -4.14 3.99 -18.82
C GLY A 253 -3.96 5.50 -18.74
N ALA A 254 -4.92 6.25 -19.29
CA ALA A 254 -4.87 7.71 -19.22
C ALA A 254 -5.04 8.20 -17.77
N GLN A 255 -4.04 8.91 -17.26
CA GLN A 255 -4.09 9.63 -15.99
C GLN A 255 -5.10 10.79 -16.08
N THR A 256 -6.04 10.82 -15.15
CA THR A 256 -7.19 11.75 -15.19
C THR A 256 -7.11 12.87 -14.16
N LEU A 257 -6.17 12.81 -13.21
CA LEU A 257 -6.00 13.83 -12.19
C LEU A 257 -4.83 14.78 -12.52
N SER A 258 -3.62 14.26 -12.74
CA SER A 258 -2.44 15.08 -13.06
C SER A 258 -2.27 15.38 -14.56
N GLY A 259 -2.94 14.61 -15.43
CA GLY A 259 -2.82 14.69 -16.89
C GLY A 259 -1.92 13.61 -17.49
N GLN A 260 -1.81 13.56 -18.83
CA GLN A 260 -1.25 12.40 -19.58
C GLN A 260 0.29 12.28 -19.55
N HIS A 261 0.91 12.41 -18.40
CA HIS A 261 2.36 12.46 -18.24
C HIS A 261 2.84 11.50 -17.15
N ALA A 262 2.59 10.21 -17.38
CA ALA A 262 3.12 9.11 -16.58
C ALA A 262 4.66 9.06 -16.60
N LEU A 263 5.20 8.46 -15.55
CA LEU A 263 6.62 8.18 -15.35
C LEU A 263 7.01 6.73 -15.70
N ASP A 264 6.03 5.86 -15.97
CA ASP A 264 6.20 4.43 -16.27
C ASP A 264 6.79 3.68 -15.06
N LEU A 265 6.21 3.93 -13.87
CA LEU A 265 6.67 3.45 -12.59
C LEU A 265 5.76 2.37 -12.01
N LEU A 266 6.40 1.36 -11.42
CA LEU A 266 5.80 0.38 -10.54
C LEU A 266 6.11 0.75 -9.08
N VAL A 267 5.09 0.81 -8.24
CA VAL A 267 5.21 0.98 -6.79
C VAL A 267 4.89 -0.35 -6.12
N ILE A 268 5.84 -0.82 -5.31
CA ILE A 268 5.70 -2.01 -4.47
C ILE A 268 5.51 -1.55 -3.03
N VAL A 269 4.48 -2.09 -2.37
CA VAL A 269 4.20 -1.80 -0.96
C VAL A 269 4.14 -3.10 -0.18
N GLN A 270 4.74 -3.09 1.01
CA GLN A 270 4.87 -4.22 1.92
C GLN A 270 4.70 -3.78 3.37
#